data_AF-A0A2E8V592-F1
#
_entry.id   AF-A0A2E8V592-F1
#
_cell.length_a   1.000
_cell.length_b   1.000
_cell.length_c   1.000
_cell.angle_alpha   90.00
_cell.angle_beta   90.00
_cell.angle_gamma   90.00
#
_symmetry.space_group_name_H-M   'P 1'
#
loop_
_entity.id
_entity.type
_entity.pdbx_description
1 polymer ?
#
loop_
_entity_poly.entity_id
_entity_poly.type
_entity_poly.pdbx_seq_one_letter_code
_entity_poly.pdbx_strand_id
1 'polypeptide(L)'
;MKFILIAMVFNLQPITYSDKATCEEARDLLRAEAPLGQAGNILCIPAGEEPVDNMDKMFDNFINLVIKLEELNQKKLTNKE
;
A
#
# COMPACT_ATOMS: atom_id res chain seq x y z
N MET A 1 9.35 -5.75 -8.59
CA MET A 1 8.50 -4.56 -8.40
C MET A 1 7.13 -4.88 -8.96
N LYS A 2 6.07 -4.78 -8.17
CA LYS A 2 4.70 -5.15 -8.60
C LYS A 2 4.09 -4.06 -9.48
N PHE A 3 3.20 -4.44 -10.38
CA PHE A 3 2.46 -3.53 -11.28
C PHE A 3 0.95 -3.74 -11.13
N ILE A 4 0.17 -2.67 -11.17
CA ILE A 4 -1.29 -2.71 -11.14
C ILE A 4 -1.81 -2.48 -12.56
N LEU A 5 -2.69 -3.36 -13.01
CA LEU A 5 -3.49 -3.19 -14.21
C LEU A 5 -4.79 -2.46 -13.84
N ILE A 6 -4.98 -1.27 -14.41
CA ILE A 6 -6.21 -0.49 -14.30
C ILE A 6 -6.96 -0.63 -15.63
N ALA A 7 -8.18 -1.16 -15.56
CA ALA A 7 -9.03 -1.38 -16.73
C ALA A 7 -10.49 -0.99 -16.42
N MET A 8 -10.71 0.28 -16.09
CA MET A 8 -12.01 0.80 -15.63
C MET A 8 -13.15 0.52 -16.61
N VAL A 9 -12.87 0.47 -17.91
CA VAL A 9 -13.85 0.19 -18.96
C VAL A 9 -14.53 -1.19 -18.81
N PHE A 10 -13.86 -2.14 -18.17
CA PHE A 10 -14.39 -3.49 -17.96
C PHE A 10 -14.99 -3.70 -16.56
N ASN A 11 -15.08 -2.65 -15.73
CA ASN A 11 -15.49 -2.76 -14.32
C ASN A 11 -14.71 -3.83 -13.53
N LEU A 12 -13.46 -4.13 -13.95
CA LEU A 12 -12.61 -5.09 -13.29
C LEU A 12 -12.00 -4.46 -12.03
N GLN A 13 -11.93 -5.25 -10.95
CA GLN A 13 -11.10 -4.88 -9.81
C GLN A 13 -9.63 -4.82 -10.25
N PRO A 14 -8.83 -3.87 -9.76
CA PRO A 14 -7.42 -3.76 -10.13
C PRO A 14 -6.65 -5.05 -9.84
N ILE A 15 -5.92 -5.54 -10.84
CA ILE A 15 -5.15 -6.78 -10.72
C ILE A 15 -3.67 -6.43 -10.57
N THR A 16 -2.99 -7.07 -9.63
CA THR A 16 -1.54 -6.91 -9.43
C THR A 16 -0.75 -8.01 -10.13
N TYR A 17 0.29 -7.61 -10.85
CA TYR A 17 1.26 -8.45 -11.52
C TYR A 17 2.64 -8.32 -10.87
N SER A 18 3.44 -9.39 -10.93
CA SER A 18 4.79 -9.47 -10.35
C SER A 18 5.83 -8.64 -11.10
N ASP A 19 5.59 -8.39 -12.39
CA ASP A 19 6.51 -7.73 -13.30
C ASP A 19 5.76 -6.91 -14.36
N LYS A 20 6.50 -6.03 -15.03
CA LYS A 20 5.95 -5.09 -16.02
C LYS A 20 5.49 -5.79 -17.28
N ALA A 21 6.26 -6.74 -17.79
CA ALA A 21 6.02 -7.36 -19.09
C ALA A 21 4.68 -8.12 -19.08
N THR A 22 4.44 -8.90 -18.03
CA THR A 22 3.16 -9.62 -17.86
C THR A 22 1.98 -8.66 -17.72
N CYS A 23 2.15 -7.53 -17.01
CA CYS A 23 1.09 -6.52 -16.94
C CYS A 23 0.79 -5.92 -18.32
N GLU A 24 1.82 -5.55 -19.08
CA GLU A 24 1.67 -4.93 -20.40
C GLU A 24 1.05 -5.88 -21.42
N GLU A 25 1.38 -7.17 -21.36
CA GLU A 25 0.74 -8.21 -22.17
C GLU A 25 -0.78 -8.28 -21.88
N ALA A 26 -1.16 -8.33 -20.61
CA ALA A 26 -2.56 -8.33 -20.21
C ALA A 26 -3.29 -7.04 -20.62
N ARG A 27 -2.62 -5.89 -20.51
CA ARG A 27 -3.13 -4.59 -20.98
C ARG A 27 -3.43 -4.62 -22.48
N ASP A 28 -2.51 -5.16 -23.28
CA ASP A 28 -2.63 -5.14 -24.74
C ASP A 28 -3.75 -6.08 -25.22
N LEU A 29 -3.95 -7.22 -24.55
CA LEU A 29 -5.13 -8.07 -24.76
C LEU A 29 -6.43 -7.32 -24.46
N LEU A 30 -6.53 -6.65 -23.31
CA LEU A 30 -7.73 -5.89 -22.95
C LEU A 30 -7.97 -4.69 -23.87
N ARG A 31 -6.92 -4.08 -24.42
CA ARG A 31 -7.04 -2.97 -25.37
C ARG A 31 -7.60 -3.42 -26.71
N ALA A 32 -7.28 -4.63 -27.16
CA ALA A 32 -7.84 -5.19 -28.38
C ALA A 32 -9.37 -5.38 -28.28
N GLU A 33 -9.85 -5.71 -27.09
CA GLU A 33 -11.28 -5.92 -26.79
C GLU A 33 -11.99 -4.65 -26.30
N ALA A 34 -11.27 -3.54 -26.15
CA ALA A 34 -11.81 -2.32 -25.57
C ALA A 34 -12.79 -1.61 -26.53
N PRO A 35 -13.89 -1.03 -26.03
CA PRO A 35 -14.72 -0.11 -26.79
C PRO A 35 -13.90 1.01 -27.46
N LEU A 36 -14.32 1.42 -28.66
CA LEU A 36 -13.65 2.47 -29.43
C LEU A 36 -13.40 3.72 -28.57
N GLY A 37 -12.16 4.21 -28.60
CA GLY A 37 -11.73 5.37 -27.82
C GLY A 37 -11.42 5.10 -26.34
N GLN A 38 -11.61 3.88 -25.84
CA GLN A 38 -11.37 3.55 -24.42
C GLN A 38 -10.09 2.74 -24.15
N ALA A 39 -9.42 2.23 -25.19
CA ALA A 39 -8.16 1.50 -25.05
C ALA A 39 -7.06 2.30 -24.30
N GLY A 40 -7.06 3.64 -24.44
CA GLY A 40 -6.13 4.52 -23.74
C GLY A 40 -6.30 4.53 -22.21
N ASN A 41 -7.47 4.11 -21.71
CA ASN A 41 -7.80 4.08 -20.28
C ASN A 41 -7.36 2.77 -19.59
N ILE A 42 -6.72 1.87 -20.34
CA ILE A 42 -6.19 0.61 -19.82
C ILE A 42 -4.69 0.77 -19.63
N LEU A 43 -4.23 0.73 -18.38
CA LEU A 43 -2.89 1.16 -17.99
C LEU A 43 -2.26 0.17 -17.02
N CYS A 44 -0.94 0.01 -17.16
CA CYS A 44 -0.09 -0.65 -16.18
C CYS A 44 0.72 0.40 -15.44
N ILE A 45 0.51 0.49 -14.14
CA ILE A 45 1.22 1.43 -13.27
C ILE A 45 2.03 0.67 -12.23
N PRO A 46 3.19 1.18 -11.77
CA PRO A 46 3.86 0.62 -10.61
C PRO A 46 2.91 0.61 -9.41
N ALA A 47 2.85 -0.49 -8.67
CA ALA A 47 1.95 -0.65 -7.52
C ALA A 47 2.31 0.23 -6.30
N GLY A 48 3.43 0.95 -6.39
CA GLY A 48 4.11 1.50 -5.23
C GLY A 48 4.82 0.41 -4.43
N GLU A 49 5.72 0.82 -3.55
CA GLU A 49 6.15 -0.05 -2.46
C GLU A 49 5.02 -0.03 -1.43
N GLU A 50 4.53 -1.21 -1.00
CA GLU A 50 3.67 -1.28 0.17
C GLU A 50 4.43 -0.57 1.30
N PRO A 51 3.84 0.44 1.98
CA PRO A 51 4.51 1.07 3.09
C PRO A 51 4.67 0.00 4.16
N VAL A 52 5.87 -0.58 4.20
CA VAL A 52 6.38 -1.25 5.39
C VAL A 52 6.18 -0.24 6.53
N ASP A 53 5.56 -0.68 7.62
CA ASP A 53 5.49 0.01 8.90
C ASP A 53 4.34 0.98 9.23
N ASN A 54 3.16 0.96 8.61
CA ASN A 54 2.04 1.67 9.25
C ASN A 54 1.54 0.96 10.52
N MET A 55 1.55 -0.38 10.53
CA MET A 55 1.29 -1.17 11.75
C MET A 55 2.45 -1.08 12.73
N ASP A 56 3.69 -1.20 12.25
CA ASP A 56 4.88 -1.20 13.12
C ASP A 56 5.08 0.16 13.77
N LYS A 57 4.83 1.29 13.06
CA LYS A 57 4.82 2.63 13.68
C LYS A 57 3.75 2.81 14.75
N MET A 58 2.57 2.19 14.59
CA MET A 58 1.54 2.25 15.64
C MET A 58 1.95 1.46 16.88
N PHE A 59 2.54 0.28 16.68
CA PHE A 59 3.08 -0.54 17.76
C PHE A 59 4.24 0.15 18.48
N ASP A 60 5.19 0.73 17.74
CA ASP A 60 6.33 1.47 18.32
C ASP A 60 5.87 2.67 19.14
N ASN A 61 4.85 3.41 18.66
CA ASN A 61 4.28 4.53 19.40
C ASN A 61 3.58 4.07 20.70
N PHE A 62 2.90 2.93 20.67
CA PHE A 62 2.28 2.34 21.85
C PHE A 62 3.31 1.91 22.90
N ILE A 63 4.37 1.20 22.50
CA ILE A 63 5.44 0.78 23.40
C ILE A 63 6.15 1.99 24.03
N ASN A 64 6.44 3.03 23.23
CA ASN A 64 7.04 4.26 23.74
C ASN A 64 6.15 4.99 24.75
N LEU A 65 4.83 4.94 24.61
CA LEU A 65 3.89 5.50 25.58
C LEU A 65 3.95 4.75 26.91
N VAL A 66 3.96 3.42 26.86
CA VAL A 66 4.01 2.55 28.05
C VAL A 66 5.30 2.80 28.84
N ILE A 67 6.45 2.85 28.18
CA ILE A 67 7.74 3.14 28.81
C ILE A 67 7.72 4.51 29.52
N LYS A 68 7.22 5.55 28.84
CA LYS A 68 7.11 6.89 29.43
C LYS A 68 6.18 6.95 30.64
N LEU A 69 5.07 6.21 30.61
CA LEU A 69 4.16 6.11 31.75
C LEU A 69 4.81 5.42 32.95
N GLU A 70 5.60 4.37 32.71
CA GLU A 70 6.37 3.69 33.74
C GLU A 70 7.43 4.60 34.35
N GLU A 71 8.21 5.30 33.54
CA GLU A 71 9.20 6.29 34.01
C GLU A 71 8.56 7.41 34.84
N LEU A 72 7.40 7.92 34.40
CA LEU A 72 6.66 8.96 35.13
C LEU A 72 6.12 8.42 36.47
N ASN A 73 5.66 7.17 36.51
CA ASN A 73 5.21 6.54 37.75
C ASN A 73 6.38 6.30 38.71
N GLN A 74 7.54 5.85 38.24
CA GLN A 74 8.72 5.67 39.09
C GLN A 74 9.23 7.02 39.65
N LYS A 75 9.24 8.09 38.84
CA LYS A 75 9.58 9.44 39.31
C LYS A 75 8.62 9.99 40.37
N LYS A 76 7.34 9.62 40.32
CA LYS A 76 6.35 9.99 41.35
C LYS A 76 6.57 9.24 42.68
N LEU A 77 7.19 8.07 42.65
CA LEU A 77 7.46 7.26 43.84
C LEU A 77 8.76 7.66 44.55
N THR A 78 9.70 8.32 43.86
CA THR A 78 10.99 8.76 44.44
C THR A 78 10.99 10.18 45.00
N ASN A 79 9.94 10.99 44.76
CA ASN A 79 9.80 12.33 45.36
C ASN A 79 9.05 12.30 46.70
N LYS A 80 9.52 11.45 47.62
CA LYS A 80 9.26 11.59 49.06
C LYS A 80 10.60 11.90 49.74
N GLU A 81 10.96 13.18 49.72
CA GLU A 81 11.76 13.88 50.74
C GLU A 81 11.67 15.39 50.48
#